data_AF-A0A8K0XLV6-F1
#
_entry.id   AF-A0A8K0XLV6-F1
#
_cell.length_a   1.000
_cell.length_b   1.000
_cell.length_c   1.000
_cell.angle_alpha   90.00
_cell.angle_beta   90.00
_cell.angle_gamma   90.00
#
_symmetry.space_group_name_H-M   'P 1'
#
loop_
_entity.id
_entity.type
_entity.pdbx_description
1 polymer ?
#
loop_
_entity_poly.entity_id
_entity_poly.type
_entity_poly.pdbx_seq_one_letter_code
_entity_poly.pdbx_strand_id
1 'polypeptide(L)'
;MPPNHNTRLFFKGISTLSRVSGQEHRDISRILLGLIVDLRLPGDNSPAQAAQLVRCVRGLLDFLYLAQYKVHSTETLDELDAARQLFHDNKTVLVELGIRTHFNFPKLHFADHYRTLIELFGTTDNYNTQTTERLHIDFVKDAYEATNHKDEFIHMTIWLERKEKILLHERFVRWRLSGSLPALPRPPDIIHVKSNVQVTKRPSTKLLSFDDIADNYGALDIVNALCKFVALERDPSLSESNPRHSIRLHNVAANVRLGFGSLALFHKLRFAIPSPQPWIDANDIQDVAHCRPGYTDRQGREISARFDTVLVNLGQGENVGVKGYRVAQIRAVFLLSNDACERLFPTGVDPFGPLAYVEWFSKFPSTPHRDHKMFKVSRSFTSAGYRYASVIPIANIRRTVKLFPIFGPVAPREWTSGDVLEVCNNFYVDPFLDEHTYFTLR
;
A
#
# COMPACT_ATOMS: atom_id res chain seq x y z
N MET A 1 -12.31 -0.79 -10.46
CA MET A 1 -11.19 -0.54 -9.51
C MET A 1 -10.11 -1.57 -9.75
N PRO A 2 -8.83 -1.18 -9.90
CA PRO A 2 -7.75 -2.13 -10.09
C PRO A 2 -7.51 -2.96 -8.81
N PRO A 3 -7.07 -4.22 -8.94
CA PRO A 3 -6.66 -5.02 -7.79
C PRO A 3 -5.42 -4.41 -7.14
N ASN A 4 -5.35 -4.51 -5.82
CA ASN A 4 -4.17 -4.17 -5.04
C ASN A 4 -4.09 -5.14 -3.84
N HIS A 5 -2.90 -5.33 -3.28
CA HIS A 5 -2.75 -6.08 -2.05
C HIS A 5 -3.50 -5.36 -0.90
N ASN A 6 -3.93 -6.09 0.13
CA ASN A 6 -4.67 -5.50 1.26
C ASN A 6 -5.99 -4.75 0.93
N THR A 7 -6.50 -4.82 -0.31
CA THR A 7 -7.78 -4.21 -0.68
C THR A 7 -8.76 -5.28 -1.16
N ARG A 8 -9.97 -5.28 -0.59
CA ARG A 8 -11.08 -6.12 -1.06
C ARG A 8 -11.84 -5.44 -2.19
N LEU A 9 -12.07 -6.18 -3.28
CA LEU A 9 -12.97 -5.77 -4.36
C LEU A 9 -14.37 -6.32 -4.09
N PHE A 10 -15.37 -5.42 -4.05
CA PHE A 10 -16.76 -5.78 -3.81
C PHE A 10 -17.50 -5.98 -5.14
N PHE A 11 -17.29 -7.13 -5.80
CA PHE A 11 -17.90 -7.42 -7.12
C PHE A 11 -19.44 -7.42 -7.14
N LYS A 12 -20.09 -7.69 -5.99
CA LYS A 12 -21.54 -7.63 -5.83
C LYS A 12 -22.04 -6.28 -5.26
N GLY A 13 -21.15 -5.30 -5.12
CA GLY A 13 -21.41 -4.03 -4.45
C GLY A 13 -21.35 -4.13 -2.92
N ILE A 14 -21.34 -2.97 -2.27
CA ILE A 14 -21.35 -2.85 -0.80
C ILE A 14 -22.77 -2.84 -0.22
N SER A 15 -23.77 -2.47 -1.02
CA SER A 15 -25.16 -2.28 -0.59
C SER A 15 -25.87 -3.60 -0.25
N THR A 16 -25.36 -4.74 -0.73
CA THR A 16 -25.92 -6.07 -0.47
C THR A 16 -25.40 -6.69 0.82
N LEU A 17 -24.44 -6.04 1.50
CA LEU A 17 -23.83 -6.59 2.71
C LEU A 17 -24.79 -6.46 3.90
N SER A 18 -24.99 -7.56 4.63
CA SER A 18 -25.72 -7.60 5.89
C SER A 18 -24.79 -8.08 7.00
N ARG A 19 -24.90 -7.52 8.22
CA ARG A 19 -24.04 -7.85 9.38
C ARG A 19 -22.54 -7.63 9.07
N VAL A 20 -22.25 -6.41 8.61
CA VAL A 20 -20.90 -5.99 8.21
C VAL A 20 -19.92 -6.12 9.38
N SER A 21 -18.83 -6.85 9.16
CA SER A 21 -17.76 -7.04 10.14
C SER A 21 -16.84 -5.81 10.24
N GLY A 22 -16.05 -5.72 11.31
CA GLY A 22 -15.04 -4.66 11.45
C GLY A 22 -14.00 -4.64 10.32
N GLN A 23 -13.62 -5.81 9.79
CA GLN A 23 -12.73 -5.90 8.63
C GLN A 23 -13.39 -5.35 7.37
N GLU A 24 -14.67 -5.64 7.16
CA GLU A 24 -15.41 -5.10 6.02
C GLU A 24 -15.61 -3.59 6.11
N HIS A 25 -15.82 -3.04 7.31
CA HIS A 25 -15.81 -1.60 7.51
C HIS A 25 -14.47 -0.97 7.11
N ARG A 26 -13.33 -1.57 7.51
CA ARG A 26 -11.99 -1.12 7.07
C ARG A 26 -11.84 -1.17 5.55
N ASP A 27 -12.27 -2.27 4.93
CA ASP A 27 -12.18 -2.45 3.48
C ASP A 27 -13.07 -1.45 2.70
N ILE A 28 -14.23 -1.09 3.25
CA ILE A 28 -15.10 -0.04 2.69
C ILE A 28 -14.43 1.33 2.81
N SER A 29 -13.87 1.67 3.98
CA SER A 29 -13.17 2.95 4.19
C SER A 29 -12.03 3.16 3.19
N ARG A 30 -11.30 2.10 2.85
CA ARG A 30 -10.23 2.13 1.85
C ARG A 30 -10.69 2.52 0.46
N ILE A 31 -11.94 2.27 0.06
CA ILE A 31 -12.42 2.53 -1.31
C ILE A 31 -13.40 3.70 -1.41
N LEU A 32 -14.00 4.11 -0.29
CA LEU A 32 -15.13 5.02 -0.26
C LEU A 32 -14.83 6.35 -0.94
N LEU A 33 -13.69 6.98 -0.62
CA LEU A 33 -13.34 8.29 -1.17
C LEU A 33 -13.23 8.25 -2.69
N GLY A 34 -12.54 7.25 -3.23
CA GLY A 34 -12.38 7.12 -4.68
C GLY A 34 -13.68 6.84 -5.45
N LEU A 35 -14.70 6.30 -4.79
CA LEU A 35 -16.01 6.08 -5.41
C LEU A 35 -16.86 7.35 -5.47
N ILE A 36 -16.65 8.29 -4.55
CA ILE A 36 -17.47 9.50 -4.44
C ILE A 36 -16.85 10.74 -5.09
N VAL A 37 -15.54 10.75 -5.35
CA VAL A 37 -14.81 11.95 -5.80
C VAL A 37 -15.35 12.52 -7.12
N ASP A 38 -15.73 11.64 -8.06
CA ASP A 38 -16.31 12.04 -9.34
C ASP A 38 -17.85 11.87 -9.37
N LEU A 39 -18.47 11.52 -8.23
CA LEU A 39 -19.90 11.21 -8.18
C LEU A 39 -20.73 12.46 -8.43
N ARG A 40 -21.60 12.39 -9.44
CA ARG A 40 -22.64 13.41 -9.64
C ARG A 40 -23.80 13.16 -8.70
N LEU A 41 -24.13 14.15 -7.87
CA LEU A 41 -25.30 14.09 -7.02
C LEU A 41 -26.59 14.13 -7.86
N PRO A 42 -27.64 13.37 -7.51
CA PRO A 42 -28.92 13.40 -8.23
C PRO A 42 -29.64 14.74 -8.07
N GLY A 43 -30.44 15.15 -9.06
CA GLY A 43 -31.24 16.39 -9.03
C GLY A 43 -30.46 17.67 -9.37
N ASP A 44 -31.02 18.84 -9.01
CA ASP A 44 -30.44 20.18 -9.24
C ASP A 44 -29.33 20.53 -8.22
N ASN A 45 -28.71 19.53 -7.60
CA ASN A 45 -27.68 19.73 -6.58
C ASN A 45 -26.43 20.37 -7.18
N SER A 46 -25.87 21.34 -6.46
CA SER A 46 -24.75 22.14 -6.96
C SER A 46 -23.42 21.37 -6.90
N PRO A 47 -22.45 21.69 -7.78
CA PRO A 47 -21.08 21.19 -7.65
C PRO A 47 -20.44 21.47 -6.29
N ALA A 48 -20.91 22.52 -5.59
CA ALA A 48 -20.48 22.85 -4.24
C ALA A 48 -20.90 21.79 -3.21
N GLN A 49 -22.12 21.24 -3.32
CA GLN A 49 -22.59 20.16 -2.44
C GLN A 49 -21.82 18.85 -2.70
N ALA A 50 -21.47 18.55 -3.95
CA ALA A 50 -20.62 17.40 -4.26
C ALA A 50 -19.23 17.54 -3.60
N ALA A 51 -18.61 18.73 -3.72
CA ALA A 51 -17.35 19.02 -3.04
C ALA A 51 -17.47 18.96 -1.51
N GLN A 52 -18.59 19.44 -0.95
CA GLN A 52 -18.89 19.36 0.49
C GLN A 52 -18.99 17.90 0.96
N LEU A 53 -19.69 17.03 0.21
CA LEU A 53 -19.75 15.60 0.50
C LEU A 53 -18.36 14.96 0.51
N VAL A 54 -17.53 15.29 -0.49
CA VAL A 54 -16.15 14.80 -0.58
C VAL A 54 -15.32 15.25 0.62
N ARG A 55 -15.38 16.54 1.00
CA ARG A 55 -14.69 17.06 2.20
C ARG A 55 -15.20 16.42 3.49
N CYS A 56 -16.51 16.21 3.61
CA CYS A 56 -17.13 15.51 4.74
C CYS A 56 -16.52 14.11 4.90
N VAL A 57 -16.55 13.30 3.85
CA VAL A 57 -16.01 11.93 3.91
C VAL A 57 -14.49 11.93 4.11
N ARG A 58 -13.77 12.87 3.48
CA ARG A 58 -12.32 13.04 3.68
C ARG A 58 -11.99 13.33 5.15
N GLY A 59 -12.66 14.29 5.77
CA GLY A 59 -12.44 14.62 7.19
C GLY A 59 -12.71 13.46 8.14
N LEU A 60 -13.76 12.68 7.87
CA LEU A 60 -14.04 11.47 8.66
C LEU A 60 -12.95 10.41 8.49
N LEU A 61 -12.48 10.17 7.26
CA LEU A 61 -11.39 9.21 7.01
C LEU A 61 -10.08 9.68 7.64
N ASP A 62 -9.74 10.96 7.52
CA ASP A 62 -8.57 11.55 8.18
C ASP A 62 -8.65 11.34 9.71
N PHE A 63 -9.79 11.65 10.32
CA PHE A 63 -10.00 11.45 11.76
C PHE A 63 -9.82 9.98 12.15
N LEU A 64 -10.39 9.04 11.38
CA LEU A 64 -10.27 7.62 11.66
C LEU A 64 -8.81 7.14 11.60
N TYR A 65 -8.04 7.57 10.60
CA TYR A 65 -6.63 7.15 10.47
C TYR A 65 -5.74 7.82 11.52
N LEU A 66 -5.95 9.11 11.80
CA LEU A 66 -5.20 9.82 12.83
C LEU A 66 -5.48 9.24 14.22
N ALA A 67 -6.74 8.92 14.55
CA ALA A 67 -7.09 8.35 15.85
C ALA A 67 -6.45 6.97 16.11
N GLN A 68 -6.02 6.25 15.05
CA GLN A 68 -5.33 4.98 15.14
C GLN A 68 -3.81 5.12 15.35
N TYR A 69 -3.27 6.34 15.34
CA TYR A 69 -1.87 6.55 15.59
C TYR A 69 -1.53 6.10 17.02
N LYS A 70 -0.44 5.34 17.14
CA LYS A 70 0.03 4.80 18.41
C LYS A 70 0.91 5.78 19.20
N VAL A 71 1.26 6.90 18.58
CA VAL A 71 1.87 8.07 19.24
C VAL A 71 1.37 9.32 18.55
N HIS A 72 1.13 10.32 19.36
CA HIS A 72 0.72 11.65 18.94
C HIS A 72 1.72 12.70 19.40
N SER A 73 2.06 13.61 18.50
CA SER A 73 2.61 14.92 18.84
C SER A 73 1.47 15.96 18.90
N THR A 74 1.76 17.15 19.42
CA THR A 74 0.83 18.29 19.40
C THR A 74 0.32 18.56 17.99
N GLU A 75 1.20 18.51 16.99
CA GLU A 75 0.84 18.73 15.58
C GLU A 75 -0.16 17.68 15.09
N THR A 76 0.03 16.39 15.42
CA THR A 76 -0.90 15.34 15.01
C THR A 76 -2.25 15.41 15.75
N LEU A 77 -2.28 15.96 16.97
CA LEU A 77 -3.54 16.21 17.70
C LEU A 77 -4.29 17.39 17.10
N ASP A 78 -3.58 18.45 16.71
CA ASP A 78 -4.19 19.58 16.01
C ASP A 78 -4.76 19.14 14.65
N GLU A 79 -4.09 18.22 13.95
CA GLU A 79 -4.61 17.60 12.73
C GLU A 79 -5.83 16.71 12.98
N LEU A 80 -5.85 15.96 14.09
CA LEU A 80 -7.00 15.15 14.50
C LEU A 80 -8.22 16.04 14.73
N ASP A 81 -8.05 17.16 15.44
CA ASP A 81 -9.10 18.16 15.64
C ASP A 81 -9.52 18.83 14.34
N ALA A 82 -8.57 19.17 13.46
CA ALA A 82 -8.87 19.76 12.16
C ALA A 82 -9.66 18.79 11.27
N ALA A 83 -9.33 17.51 11.28
CA ALA A 83 -10.07 16.47 10.54
C ALA A 83 -11.50 16.30 11.08
N ARG A 84 -11.66 16.29 12.41
CA ARG A 84 -12.98 16.31 13.07
C ARG A 84 -13.77 17.55 12.66
N GLN A 85 -13.18 18.73 12.74
CA GLN A 85 -13.84 19.98 12.37
C GLN A 85 -14.26 19.99 10.90
N LEU A 86 -13.39 19.54 10.00
CA LEU A 86 -13.70 19.40 8.57
C LEU A 86 -14.92 18.51 8.33
N PHE A 87 -15.06 17.39 9.06
CA PHE A 87 -16.27 16.58 9.01
C PHE A 87 -17.50 17.37 9.50
N HIS A 88 -17.40 18.04 10.66
CA HIS A 88 -18.51 18.78 11.25
C HIS A 88 -19.00 19.95 10.38
N ASP A 89 -18.08 20.67 9.73
CA ASP A 89 -18.40 21.80 8.84
C ASP A 89 -19.11 21.35 7.56
N ASN A 90 -18.94 20.09 7.16
CA ASN A 90 -19.44 19.60 5.87
C ASN A 90 -20.57 18.56 6.01
N LYS A 91 -20.81 17.95 7.19
CA LYS A 91 -21.79 16.86 7.37
C LYS A 91 -23.25 17.26 7.11
N THR A 92 -23.59 18.54 7.11
CA THR A 92 -24.96 19.02 6.83
C THR A 92 -25.43 18.61 5.44
N VAL A 93 -24.52 18.44 4.49
CA VAL A 93 -24.84 17.94 3.14
C VAL A 93 -25.57 16.59 3.17
N LEU A 94 -25.26 15.72 4.15
CA LEU A 94 -25.94 14.43 4.29
C LEU A 94 -27.38 14.59 4.79
N VAL A 95 -27.68 15.69 5.50
CA VAL A 95 -29.04 16.06 5.92
C VAL A 95 -29.80 16.70 4.78
N GLU A 96 -29.17 17.65 4.07
CA GLU A 96 -29.74 18.33 2.90
C GLU A 96 -30.10 17.35 1.78
N LEU A 97 -29.29 16.31 1.58
CA LEU A 97 -29.55 15.23 0.63
C LEU A 97 -30.62 14.22 1.13
N GLY A 98 -31.17 14.41 2.34
CA GLY A 98 -32.17 13.51 2.92
C GLY A 98 -31.65 12.13 3.32
N ILE A 99 -30.33 11.92 3.34
CA ILE A 99 -29.71 10.63 3.72
C ILE A 99 -29.91 10.35 5.21
N ARG A 100 -29.95 11.40 6.03
CA ARG A 100 -30.16 11.30 7.48
C ARG A 100 -30.86 12.54 8.03
N THR A 101 -31.64 12.38 9.08
CA THR A 101 -32.35 13.50 9.74
C THR A 101 -31.43 14.35 10.65
N HIS A 102 -30.55 13.71 11.42
CA HIS A 102 -29.60 14.40 12.31
C HIS A 102 -28.37 13.54 12.65
N PHE A 103 -27.36 14.18 13.21
CA PHE A 103 -26.13 13.54 13.70
C PHE A 103 -26.02 13.43 15.23
N ASN A 104 -27.14 13.68 15.94
CA ASN A 104 -27.22 13.56 17.40
C ASN A 104 -27.22 12.09 17.85
N PHE A 105 -26.06 11.44 17.83
CA PHE A 105 -25.90 10.11 18.40
C PHE A 105 -24.60 10.00 19.19
N PRO A 106 -24.59 9.26 20.32
CA PRO A 106 -23.46 9.25 21.25
C PRO A 106 -22.11 8.92 20.62
N LYS A 107 -22.09 7.98 19.66
CA LYS A 107 -20.84 7.56 18.99
C LYS A 107 -20.13 8.70 18.26
N LEU A 108 -20.86 9.62 17.65
CA LEU A 108 -20.23 10.76 16.99
C LEU A 108 -19.84 11.83 18.01
N HIS A 109 -20.67 12.10 19.01
CA HIS A 109 -20.31 13.05 20.07
C HIS A 109 -19.04 12.61 20.82
N PHE A 110 -18.83 11.30 20.97
CA PHE A 110 -17.61 10.77 21.59
C PHE A 110 -16.33 11.22 20.86
N ALA A 111 -16.39 11.48 19.55
CA ALA A 111 -15.27 11.99 18.76
C ALA A 111 -14.73 13.33 19.28
N ASP A 112 -15.58 14.15 19.90
CA ASP A 112 -15.20 15.46 20.45
C ASP A 112 -14.24 15.34 21.65
N HIS A 113 -14.19 14.17 22.29
CA HIS A 113 -13.38 13.95 23.49
C HIS A 113 -12.03 13.28 23.19
N TYR A 114 -11.76 12.89 21.94
CA TYR A 114 -10.58 12.08 21.60
C TYR A 114 -9.26 12.75 22.01
N ARG A 115 -9.07 14.03 21.68
CA ARG A 115 -7.84 14.74 22.05
C ARG A 115 -7.62 14.72 23.56
N THR A 116 -8.60 15.15 24.34
CA THR A 116 -8.52 15.19 25.81
C THR A 116 -8.27 13.80 26.38
N LEU A 117 -8.95 12.76 25.86
CA LEU A 117 -8.72 11.39 26.30
C LEU A 117 -7.31 10.90 25.95
N ILE A 118 -6.79 11.24 24.77
CA ILE A 118 -5.42 10.89 24.37
C ILE A 118 -4.39 11.58 25.26
N GLU A 119 -4.58 12.85 25.58
CA GLU A 119 -3.70 13.62 26.45
C GLU A 119 -3.73 13.11 27.91
N LEU A 120 -4.90 12.70 28.41
CA LEU A 120 -5.07 12.23 29.79
C LEU A 120 -4.69 10.75 29.99
N PHE A 121 -4.98 9.90 29.00
CA PHE A 121 -4.95 8.44 29.16
C PHE A 121 -4.06 7.71 28.14
N GLY A 122 -3.50 8.42 27.17
CA GLY A 122 -2.68 7.84 26.10
C GLY A 122 -3.50 7.41 24.87
N THR A 123 -2.81 6.82 23.90
CA THR A 123 -3.36 6.47 22.59
C THR A 123 -4.49 5.43 22.64
N THR A 124 -5.29 5.40 21.57
CA THR A 124 -6.57 4.66 21.56
C THR A 124 -6.42 3.14 21.41
N ASP A 125 -5.21 2.66 21.09
CA ASP A 125 -4.89 1.26 20.86
C ASP A 125 -5.10 0.38 22.10
N ASN A 126 -4.92 0.95 23.30
CA ASN A 126 -5.20 0.28 24.58
C ASN A 126 -6.69 0.07 24.90
N TYR A 127 -7.58 0.75 24.17
CA TYR A 127 -9.02 0.75 24.43
C TYR A 127 -9.83 0.04 23.34
N ASN A 128 -9.15 -0.63 22.40
CA ASN A 128 -9.83 -1.46 21.42
C ASN A 128 -10.38 -2.74 22.08
N THR A 129 -11.58 -3.17 21.67
CA THR A 129 -12.18 -4.42 22.17
C THR A 129 -11.56 -5.68 21.56
N GLN A 130 -10.71 -5.56 20.54
CA GLN A 130 -10.07 -6.70 19.90
C GLN A 130 -9.05 -7.36 20.83
N THR A 131 -8.33 -6.56 21.62
CA THR A 131 -7.39 -7.04 22.64
C THR A 131 -8.14 -7.80 23.73
N THR A 132 -9.24 -7.23 24.25
CA THR A 132 -10.05 -7.90 25.27
C THR A 132 -10.77 -9.13 24.72
N GLU A 133 -11.22 -9.12 23.46
CA GLU A 133 -11.78 -10.28 22.78
C GLU A 133 -10.74 -11.39 22.56
N ARG A 134 -9.49 -11.03 22.23
CA ARG A 134 -8.38 -12.00 22.12
C ARG A 134 -8.06 -12.62 23.47
N LEU A 135 -7.94 -11.78 24.51
CA LEU A 135 -7.73 -12.24 25.88
C LEU A 135 -8.90 -13.08 26.39
N HIS A 136 -10.13 -12.84 25.91
CA HIS A 136 -11.29 -13.66 26.22
C HIS A 136 -11.15 -15.09 25.68
N ILE A 137 -10.37 -15.34 24.63
CA ILE A 137 -10.02 -16.72 24.24
C ILE A 137 -9.12 -17.32 25.32
N ASP A 138 -7.97 -16.69 25.57
CA ASP A 138 -6.90 -17.25 26.41
C ASP A 138 -7.26 -17.33 27.91
N PHE A 139 -8.12 -16.42 28.39
CA PHE A 139 -8.47 -16.29 29.81
C PHE A 139 -9.86 -16.79 30.17
N VAL A 140 -10.78 -16.87 29.20
CA VAL A 140 -12.17 -17.28 29.46
C VAL A 140 -12.47 -18.60 28.76
N LYS A 141 -12.27 -18.71 27.44
CA LYS A 141 -12.62 -19.94 26.69
C LYS A 141 -11.73 -21.12 27.07
N ASP A 142 -10.40 -20.94 27.01
CA ASP A 142 -9.45 -22.00 27.36
C ASP A 142 -9.61 -22.43 28.83
N ALA A 143 -9.82 -21.46 29.71
CA ALA A 143 -10.05 -21.72 31.13
C ALA A 143 -11.34 -22.53 31.32
N TYR A 144 -12.44 -22.13 30.67
CA TYR A 144 -13.73 -22.80 30.76
C TYR A 144 -13.68 -24.23 30.20
N GLU A 145 -13.02 -24.43 29.05
CA GLU A 145 -12.83 -25.75 28.43
C GLU A 145 -11.97 -26.69 29.28
N ALA A 146 -11.04 -26.14 30.06
CA ALA A 146 -10.24 -26.92 31.01
C ALA A 146 -10.98 -27.25 32.33
N THR A 147 -12.21 -26.76 32.53
CA THR A 147 -13.03 -27.08 33.70
C THR A 147 -13.97 -28.27 33.46
N ASN A 148 -14.59 -28.76 34.52
CA ASN A 148 -15.69 -29.73 34.45
C ASN A 148 -17.08 -29.08 34.23
N HIS A 149 -17.11 -27.78 33.90
CA HIS A 149 -18.31 -26.96 33.70
C HIS A 149 -19.30 -26.93 34.88
N LYS A 150 -18.81 -27.19 36.10
CA LYS A 150 -19.55 -26.98 37.36
C LYS A 150 -18.77 -25.99 38.21
N ASP A 151 -19.46 -25.04 38.84
CA ASP A 151 -18.85 -23.94 39.59
C ASP A 151 -17.73 -23.25 38.79
N GLU A 152 -18.01 -22.99 37.51
CA GLU A 152 -17.03 -22.68 36.48
C GLU A 152 -16.13 -21.48 36.85
N PHE A 153 -16.69 -20.45 37.49
CA PHE A 153 -15.92 -19.27 37.89
C PHE A 153 -14.75 -19.60 38.82
N ILE A 154 -14.98 -20.44 39.84
CA ILE A 154 -13.93 -20.82 40.80
C ILE A 154 -12.84 -21.62 40.09
N HIS A 155 -13.24 -22.58 39.26
CA HIS A 155 -12.30 -23.41 38.51
C HIS A 155 -11.50 -22.61 37.49
N MET A 156 -12.13 -21.67 36.79
CA MET A 156 -11.47 -20.77 35.85
C MET A 156 -10.46 -19.84 36.57
N THR A 157 -10.81 -19.28 37.72
CA THR A 157 -9.88 -18.47 38.52
C THR A 157 -8.66 -19.27 38.98
N ILE A 158 -8.86 -20.49 39.48
CA ILE A 158 -7.76 -21.38 39.89
C ILE A 158 -6.88 -21.75 38.69
N TRP A 159 -7.49 -22.01 37.53
CA TRP A 159 -6.75 -22.31 36.31
C TRP A 159 -5.86 -21.14 35.87
N LEU A 160 -6.39 -19.92 35.90
CA LEU A 160 -5.63 -18.70 35.58
C LEU A 160 -4.47 -18.50 36.54
N GLU A 161 -4.72 -18.64 37.85
CA GLU A 161 -3.68 -18.52 38.88
C GLU A 161 -2.54 -19.52 38.67
N ARG A 162 -2.88 -20.77 38.32
CA ARG A 162 -1.89 -21.81 37.99
C ARG A 162 -1.10 -21.46 36.74
N LYS A 163 -1.77 -20.97 35.69
CA LYS A 163 -1.13 -20.56 34.43
C LYS A 163 -0.15 -19.40 34.67
N GLU A 164 -0.53 -18.40 35.46
CA GLU A 164 0.36 -17.31 35.86
C GLU A 164 1.57 -17.81 36.66
N LYS A 165 1.36 -18.70 37.63
CA LYS A 165 2.46 -19.32 38.42
C LYS A 165 3.44 -20.09 37.53
N ILE A 166 2.94 -20.84 36.54
CA ILE A 166 3.78 -21.57 35.58
C ILE A 166 4.58 -20.59 34.71
N LEU A 167 3.94 -19.55 34.16
CA LEU A 167 4.62 -18.54 33.34
C LEU A 167 5.70 -17.78 34.12
N LEU A 168 5.42 -17.42 35.38
CA LEU A 168 6.41 -16.81 36.28
C LEU A 168 7.58 -17.74 36.56
N HIS A 169 7.30 -19.03 36.84
CA HIS A 169 8.34 -20.01 37.09
C HIS A 169 9.21 -20.25 35.84
N GLU A 170 8.60 -20.32 34.65
CA GLU A 170 9.32 -20.44 33.39
C GLU A 170 10.27 -19.25 33.17
N ARG A 171 9.78 -18.02 33.39
CA ARG A 171 10.62 -16.81 33.32
C ARG A 171 11.78 -16.86 34.31
N PHE A 172 11.54 -17.31 35.54
CA PHE A 172 12.57 -17.50 36.55
C PHE A 172 13.63 -18.53 36.11
N VAL A 173 13.22 -19.68 35.57
CA VAL A 173 14.14 -20.70 35.05
C VAL A 173 14.98 -20.14 33.89
N ARG A 174 14.35 -19.46 32.92
CA ARG A 174 15.07 -18.82 31.81
C ARG A 174 16.10 -17.82 32.31
N TRP A 175 15.73 -16.95 33.26
CA TRP A 175 16.64 -15.99 33.90
C TRP A 175 17.83 -16.67 34.58
N ARG A 176 17.58 -17.74 35.35
CA ARG A 176 18.64 -18.51 36.02
C ARG A 176 19.61 -19.15 35.02
N LEU A 177 19.12 -19.63 33.87
CA LEU A 177 19.94 -20.25 32.83
C LEU A 177 20.71 -19.20 31.99
N SER A 178 20.14 -18.02 31.74
CA SER A 178 20.75 -16.95 30.94
C SER A 178 21.75 -16.07 31.71
N GLY A 179 21.78 -16.16 33.05
CA GLY A 179 22.70 -15.40 33.91
C GLY A 179 22.44 -13.89 33.97
N SER A 180 21.38 -13.41 33.31
CA SER A 180 20.98 -12.00 33.25
C SER A 180 19.48 -11.90 33.01
N LEU A 181 18.85 -10.84 33.53
CA LEU A 181 17.45 -10.54 33.19
C LEU A 181 17.33 -10.42 31.66
N PRO A 182 16.25 -10.93 31.05
CA PRO A 182 15.95 -10.60 29.66
C PRO A 182 16.05 -9.09 29.53
N ALA A 183 16.88 -8.60 28.61
CA ALA A 183 16.95 -7.17 28.36
C ALA A 183 15.52 -6.69 28.08
N LEU A 184 15.10 -5.60 28.73
CA LEU A 184 13.92 -4.88 28.26
C LEU A 184 14.12 -4.67 26.75
N PRO A 185 13.11 -4.91 25.91
CA PRO A 185 13.22 -4.61 24.49
C PRO A 185 13.77 -3.20 24.39
N ARG A 186 15.01 -3.06 23.91
CA ARG A 186 15.51 -1.74 23.61
C ARG A 186 14.59 -1.22 22.52
N PRO A 187 14.06 0.01 22.62
CA PRO A 187 13.44 0.61 21.45
C PRO A 187 14.45 0.42 20.31
N PRO A 188 14.05 -0.17 19.18
CA PRO A 188 14.99 -0.44 18.11
C PRO A 188 15.73 0.86 17.81
N ASP A 189 17.06 0.75 17.63
CA ASP A 189 17.84 1.87 17.11
C ASP A 189 17.10 2.40 15.87
N ILE A 190 17.15 3.72 15.63
CA ILE A 190 16.52 4.35 14.47
C ILE A 190 17.23 3.84 13.21
N ILE A 191 16.90 2.62 12.79
CA ILE A 191 17.40 2.01 11.58
C ILE A 191 16.66 2.73 10.47
N HIS A 192 17.43 3.33 9.57
CA HIS A 192 16.92 3.97 8.38
C HIS A 192 16.03 2.98 7.62
N VAL A 193 14.72 3.24 7.68
CA VAL A 193 13.60 2.44 7.18
C VAL A 193 13.72 2.31 5.65
N LYS A 194 14.41 1.26 5.19
CA LYS A 194 14.29 0.79 3.81
C LYS A 194 13.33 -0.39 3.81
N SER A 195 12.24 -0.28 3.04
CA SER A 195 11.39 -1.43 2.73
C SER A 195 12.27 -2.56 2.21
N ASN A 196 12.20 -3.73 2.83
CA ASN A 196 12.94 -4.89 2.33
C ASN A 196 12.12 -5.54 1.21
N VAL A 197 12.59 -5.40 -0.03
CA VAL A 197 11.94 -6.01 -1.20
C VAL A 197 12.60 -7.34 -1.51
N GLN A 198 11.78 -8.39 -1.60
CA GLN A 198 12.25 -9.74 -1.87
C GLN A 198 11.46 -10.39 -3.00
N VAL A 199 12.17 -11.16 -3.82
CA VAL A 199 11.61 -12.09 -4.80
C VAL A 199 11.65 -13.52 -4.25
N THR A 200 10.90 -14.43 -4.87
CA THR A 200 11.05 -15.86 -4.57
C THR A 200 12.45 -16.35 -4.96
N LYS A 201 12.95 -17.39 -4.28
CA LYS A 201 14.30 -17.96 -4.57
C LYS A 201 14.43 -18.48 -6.02
N ARG A 202 13.32 -18.86 -6.64
CA ARG A 202 13.28 -19.36 -8.02
C ARG A 202 12.31 -18.53 -8.86
N PRO A 203 12.62 -18.30 -10.15
CA PRO A 203 11.68 -17.70 -11.10
C PRO A 203 10.36 -18.47 -11.15
N SER A 204 9.28 -17.74 -11.42
CA SER A 204 7.94 -18.32 -11.59
C SER A 204 7.75 -18.95 -12.97
N THR A 205 8.53 -18.51 -13.96
CA THR A 205 8.52 -19.04 -15.32
C THR A 205 9.83 -19.73 -15.70
N LYS A 206 9.77 -20.53 -16.75
CA LYS A 206 10.97 -20.89 -17.52
C LYS A 206 11.50 -19.65 -18.27
N LEU A 207 12.65 -19.79 -18.92
CA LEU A 207 13.17 -18.79 -19.85
C LEU A 207 12.13 -18.50 -20.94
N LEU A 208 11.76 -17.23 -21.09
CA LEU A 208 10.84 -16.71 -22.10
C LEU A 208 11.62 -15.82 -23.05
N SER A 209 11.31 -15.87 -24.35
CA SER A 209 11.93 -14.97 -25.32
C SER A 209 11.48 -13.51 -25.08
N PHE A 210 12.21 -12.53 -25.61
CA PHE A 210 11.77 -11.14 -25.52
C PHE A 210 10.42 -10.89 -26.21
N ASP A 211 10.14 -11.62 -27.29
CA ASP A 211 8.85 -11.55 -28.00
C ASP A 211 7.72 -12.11 -27.12
N ASP A 212 7.93 -13.27 -26.47
CA ASP A 212 6.97 -13.82 -25.50
C ASP A 212 6.70 -12.86 -24.32
N ILE A 213 7.73 -12.14 -23.88
CA ILE A 213 7.63 -11.16 -22.80
C ILE A 213 6.84 -9.93 -23.26
N ALA A 214 7.10 -9.45 -24.49
CA ALA A 214 6.35 -8.36 -25.08
C ALA A 214 4.86 -8.71 -25.23
N ASP A 215 4.56 -9.90 -25.77
CA ASP A 215 3.20 -10.34 -26.08
C ASP A 215 2.39 -10.68 -24.82
N ASN A 216 2.96 -11.47 -23.91
CA ASN A 216 2.21 -11.96 -22.75
C ASN A 216 2.20 -10.98 -21.58
N TYR A 217 3.27 -10.20 -21.39
CA TYR A 217 3.39 -9.27 -20.26
C TYR A 217 3.13 -7.82 -20.66
N GLY A 218 2.97 -7.52 -21.95
CA GLY A 218 2.81 -6.15 -22.45
C GLY A 218 4.10 -5.32 -22.37
N ALA A 219 5.26 -5.96 -22.16
CA ALA A 219 6.55 -5.28 -22.02
C ALA A 219 7.20 -5.04 -23.40
N LEU A 220 6.52 -4.27 -24.25
CA LEU A 220 6.88 -4.06 -25.66
C LEU A 220 8.29 -3.46 -25.85
N ASP A 221 8.72 -2.59 -24.93
CA ASP A 221 10.01 -1.90 -25.01
C ASP A 221 11.11 -2.56 -24.15
N ILE A 222 10.95 -3.84 -23.77
CA ILE A 222 11.84 -4.54 -22.83
C ILE A 222 13.32 -4.46 -23.25
N VAL A 223 13.60 -4.68 -24.54
CA VAL A 223 14.97 -4.69 -25.09
C VAL A 223 15.59 -3.30 -24.98
N ASN A 224 14.92 -2.27 -25.51
CA ASN A 224 15.46 -0.90 -25.48
C ASN A 224 15.55 -0.36 -24.05
N ALA A 225 14.60 -0.67 -23.18
CA ALA A 225 14.62 -0.28 -21.78
C ALA A 225 15.81 -0.91 -21.03
N LEU A 226 16.11 -2.18 -21.31
CA LEU A 226 17.27 -2.86 -20.74
C LEU A 226 18.59 -2.30 -21.28
N CYS A 227 18.68 -2.06 -22.60
CA CYS A 227 19.86 -1.42 -23.19
C CYS A 227 20.11 -0.01 -22.64
N LYS A 228 19.05 0.79 -22.44
CA LYS A 228 19.15 2.10 -21.79
C LYS A 228 19.63 2.00 -20.35
N PHE A 229 19.12 1.04 -19.58
CA PHE A 229 19.56 0.77 -18.21
C PHE A 229 21.06 0.43 -18.18
N VAL A 230 21.51 -0.50 -19.02
CA VAL A 230 22.94 -0.85 -19.12
C VAL A 230 23.80 0.36 -19.51
N ALA A 231 23.33 1.20 -20.44
CA ALA A 231 24.06 2.39 -20.86
C ALA A 231 24.22 3.42 -19.72
N LEU A 232 23.18 3.64 -18.91
CA LEU A 232 23.23 4.51 -17.73
C LEU A 232 24.20 3.99 -16.66
N GLU A 233 24.22 2.69 -16.42
CA GLU A 233 25.12 2.09 -15.43
C GLU A 233 26.59 2.08 -15.90
N ARG A 234 26.85 1.98 -17.21
CA ARG A 234 28.21 2.07 -17.77
C ARG A 234 28.78 3.48 -17.73
N ASP A 235 27.93 4.50 -17.84
CA ASP A 235 28.33 5.90 -17.83
C ASP A 235 27.35 6.77 -17.00
N PRO A 236 27.61 6.90 -15.69
CA PRO A 236 26.77 7.70 -14.78
C PRO A 236 26.74 9.20 -15.11
N SER A 237 27.60 9.70 -16.01
CA SER A 237 27.55 11.11 -16.45
C SER A 237 26.36 11.39 -17.40
N LEU A 238 25.78 10.34 -17.97
CA LEU A 238 24.59 10.42 -18.80
C LEU A 238 23.35 10.56 -17.92
N SER A 239 22.48 11.51 -18.28
CA SER A 239 21.22 11.75 -17.56
C SER A 239 20.09 12.02 -18.54
N GLU A 240 18.92 11.42 -18.31
CA GLU A 240 17.72 11.73 -19.09
C GLU A 240 17.20 13.16 -18.87
N SER A 241 17.61 13.82 -17.78
CA SER A 241 17.15 15.17 -17.45
C SER A 241 17.77 16.25 -18.35
N ASN A 242 18.92 15.98 -18.96
CA ASN A 242 19.61 16.91 -19.85
C ASN A 242 19.37 16.51 -21.33
N PRO A 243 18.76 17.37 -22.17
CA PRO A 243 18.45 17.06 -23.57
C PRO A 243 19.66 16.66 -24.41
N ARG A 244 20.86 17.17 -24.09
CA ARG A 244 22.09 16.78 -24.81
C ARG A 244 22.56 15.38 -24.40
N HIS A 245 22.31 14.99 -23.15
CA HIS A 245 22.68 13.69 -22.63
C HIS A 245 21.66 12.62 -23.07
N SER A 246 20.38 12.97 -23.26
CA SER A 246 19.35 12.02 -23.71
C SER A 246 19.59 11.51 -25.14
N ILE A 247 20.04 12.39 -26.06
CA ILE A 247 20.42 11.99 -27.42
C ILE A 247 21.65 11.06 -27.39
N ARG A 248 22.67 11.42 -26.60
CA ARG A 248 23.86 10.57 -26.43
C ARG A 248 23.49 9.21 -25.84
N LEU A 249 22.64 9.19 -24.81
CA LEU A 249 22.16 7.98 -24.17
C LEU A 249 21.43 7.07 -25.18
N HIS A 250 20.56 7.64 -26.02
CA HIS A 250 19.88 6.88 -27.07
C HIS A 250 20.87 6.21 -28.02
N ASN A 251 21.90 6.93 -28.47
CA ASN A 251 22.93 6.39 -29.34
C ASN A 251 23.79 5.32 -28.67
N VAL A 252 24.15 5.50 -27.39
CA VAL A 252 24.91 4.50 -26.63
C VAL A 252 24.07 3.24 -26.42
N ALA A 253 22.81 3.41 -26.01
CA ALA A 253 21.88 2.31 -25.78
C ALA A 253 21.63 1.48 -27.05
N ALA A 254 21.51 2.12 -28.22
CA ALA A 254 21.34 1.43 -29.50
C ALA A 254 22.53 0.52 -29.87
N ASN A 255 23.73 0.81 -29.33
CA ASN A 255 24.93 0.02 -29.58
C ASN A 255 25.16 -1.09 -28.53
N VAL A 256 24.34 -1.16 -27.48
CA VAL A 256 24.45 -2.21 -26.46
C VAL A 256 23.96 -3.54 -27.06
N ARG A 257 24.84 -4.54 -27.07
CA ARG A 257 24.49 -5.91 -27.48
C ARG A 257 24.27 -6.77 -26.24
N LEU A 258 23.03 -7.22 -26.01
CA LEU A 258 22.67 -8.03 -24.84
C LEU A 258 23.33 -9.42 -24.87
N GLY A 259 23.40 -10.06 -26.03
CA GLY A 259 24.02 -11.39 -26.19
C GLY A 259 23.23 -12.54 -25.55
N PHE A 260 21.98 -12.30 -25.18
CA PHE A 260 20.97 -13.29 -24.82
C PHE A 260 19.61 -12.82 -25.35
N GLY A 261 18.70 -13.76 -25.58
CA GLY A 261 17.37 -13.48 -26.14
C GLY A 261 16.21 -13.88 -25.23
N SER A 262 16.49 -14.34 -24.01
CA SER A 262 15.47 -14.83 -23.09
C SER A 262 15.76 -14.50 -21.63
N LEU A 263 14.69 -14.37 -20.84
CA LEU A 263 14.73 -14.07 -19.41
C LEU A 263 13.75 -14.97 -18.65
N ALA A 264 14.11 -15.33 -17.42
CA ALA A 264 13.20 -15.99 -16.49
C ALA A 264 12.55 -14.94 -15.58
N LEU A 265 11.22 -15.00 -15.44
CA LEU A 265 10.45 -13.96 -14.77
C LEU A 265 9.93 -14.39 -13.40
N PHE A 266 9.81 -13.42 -12.51
CA PHE A 266 9.17 -13.53 -11.19
C PHE A 266 7.80 -12.88 -11.24
N HIS A 267 6.79 -13.52 -10.65
CA HIS A 267 5.41 -12.99 -10.66
C HIS A 267 5.01 -12.21 -9.41
N LYS A 268 5.87 -12.16 -8.40
CA LYS A 268 5.57 -11.57 -7.09
C LYS A 268 6.80 -10.87 -6.51
N LEU A 269 6.58 -9.67 -5.99
CA LEU A 269 7.50 -8.97 -5.10
C LEU A 269 6.86 -8.92 -3.71
N ARG A 270 7.61 -9.27 -2.67
CA ARG A 270 7.19 -9.13 -1.28
C ARG A 270 7.92 -7.95 -0.66
N PHE A 271 7.19 -7.14 0.08
CA PHE A 271 7.70 -5.99 0.80
C PHE A 271 7.47 -6.22 2.29
N ALA A 272 8.52 -6.11 3.08
CA ALA A 272 8.40 -5.88 4.52
C ALA A 272 8.57 -4.36 4.73
N ILE A 273 7.46 -3.70 5.00
CA ILE A 273 7.39 -2.25 5.19
C ILE A 273 7.41 -2.00 6.71
N PRO A 274 8.44 -1.34 7.25
CA PRO A 274 8.50 -1.09 8.68
C PRO A 274 7.38 -0.15 9.10
N SER A 275 7.08 -0.12 10.40
CA SER A 275 6.11 0.84 10.94
C SER A 275 6.50 2.28 10.55
N PRO A 276 5.53 3.11 10.11
CA PRO A 276 5.77 4.54 9.88
C PRO A 276 6.11 5.28 11.18
N GLN A 277 5.85 4.64 12.32
CA GLN A 277 6.11 5.10 13.67
C GLN A 277 7.28 4.27 14.24
N PRO A 278 8.54 4.62 13.93
CA PRO A 278 9.72 3.81 14.24
C PRO A 278 10.02 3.70 15.74
N TRP A 279 9.40 4.55 16.55
CA TRP A 279 9.51 4.53 18.01
C TRP A 279 8.72 3.39 18.67
N ILE A 280 7.96 2.61 17.90
CA ILE A 280 7.23 1.44 18.39
C ILE A 280 7.83 0.18 17.76
N ASP A 281 8.09 -0.81 18.61
CA ASP A 281 8.35 -2.18 18.19
C ASP A 281 7.05 -2.78 17.62
N ALA A 282 6.81 -2.54 16.34
CA ALA A 282 5.65 -3.01 15.61
C ALA A 282 6.10 -3.90 14.45
N ASN A 283 5.37 -4.99 14.25
CA ASN A 283 5.61 -5.90 13.14
C ASN A 283 5.54 -5.15 11.80
N ASP A 284 6.47 -5.47 10.90
CA ASP A 284 6.46 -4.96 9.53
C ASP A 284 5.14 -5.28 8.83
N ILE A 285 4.58 -4.27 8.17
CA ILE A 285 3.45 -4.42 7.27
C ILE A 285 3.93 -5.25 6.08
N GLN A 286 3.27 -6.38 5.87
CA GLN A 286 3.50 -7.22 4.70
C GLN A 286 2.70 -6.69 3.52
N ASP A 287 3.40 -6.48 2.41
CA ASP A 287 2.80 -6.05 1.14
C ASP A 287 3.32 -6.90 -0.02
N VAL A 288 2.52 -7.08 -1.08
CA VAL A 288 2.86 -7.93 -2.22
C VAL A 288 2.42 -7.31 -3.53
N ALA A 289 3.37 -7.00 -4.41
CA ALA A 289 3.07 -6.62 -5.80
C ALA A 289 3.03 -7.86 -6.69
N HIS A 290 2.04 -7.92 -7.59
CA HIS A 290 1.91 -8.96 -8.61
C HIS A 290 2.25 -8.43 -10.01
N CYS A 291 2.93 -9.25 -10.81
CA CYS A 291 3.22 -9.00 -12.22
C CYS A 291 3.13 -10.31 -13.01
N ARG A 292 1.91 -10.72 -13.36
CA ARG A 292 1.65 -11.98 -14.07
C ARG A 292 0.62 -11.82 -15.19
N PRO A 293 0.79 -12.57 -16.29
CA PRO A 293 -0.22 -12.65 -17.34
C PRO A 293 -1.48 -13.38 -16.85
N GLY A 294 -2.52 -13.30 -17.67
CA GLY A 294 -3.71 -14.12 -17.49
C GLY A 294 -3.40 -15.59 -17.75
N TYR A 295 -4.12 -16.49 -17.09
CA TYR A 295 -3.97 -17.92 -17.30
C TYR A 295 -5.24 -18.66 -16.93
N THR A 296 -5.41 -19.87 -17.45
CA THR A 296 -6.50 -20.77 -17.07
C THR A 296 -6.06 -21.67 -15.92
N ASP A 297 -6.82 -21.67 -14.83
CA ASP A 297 -6.51 -22.51 -13.68
C ASP A 297 -6.80 -24.01 -13.97
N ARG A 298 -6.41 -24.89 -13.03
CA ARG A 298 -6.65 -26.34 -13.15
C ARG A 298 -8.13 -26.72 -13.21
N GLN A 299 -9.02 -25.81 -12.83
CA GLN A 299 -10.47 -26.00 -12.83
C GLN A 299 -11.12 -25.39 -14.09
N GLY A 300 -10.32 -24.95 -15.07
CA GLY A 300 -10.79 -24.37 -16.31
C GLY A 300 -11.25 -22.91 -16.20
N ARG A 301 -11.01 -22.24 -15.07
CA ARG A 301 -11.41 -20.85 -14.86
C ARG A 301 -10.35 -19.91 -15.41
N GLU A 302 -10.78 -18.95 -16.22
CA GLU A 302 -9.90 -17.89 -16.70
C GLU A 302 -9.59 -16.91 -15.56
N ILE A 303 -8.31 -16.76 -15.26
CA ILE A 303 -7.81 -15.80 -14.29
C ILE A 303 -7.21 -14.63 -15.08
N SER A 304 -7.77 -13.44 -14.90
CA SER A 304 -7.26 -12.23 -15.54
C SER A 304 -5.80 -11.95 -15.19
N ALA A 305 -5.12 -11.26 -16.11
CA ALA A 305 -3.79 -10.73 -15.88
C ALA A 305 -3.78 -9.77 -14.69
N ARG A 306 -2.65 -9.68 -13.99
CA ARG A 306 -2.49 -8.81 -12.83
C ARG A 306 -1.11 -8.17 -12.83
N PHE A 307 -1.09 -6.86 -13.03
CA PHE A 307 0.09 -6.01 -13.05
C PHE A 307 -0.15 -4.83 -12.10
N ASP A 308 0.36 -4.97 -10.89
CA ASP A 308 0.11 -4.03 -9.81
C ASP A 308 0.97 -2.75 -9.96
N THR A 309 0.49 -1.67 -9.36
CA THR A 309 1.16 -0.37 -9.32
C THR A 309 1.97 -0.20 -8.05
N VAL A 310 3.13 0.45 -8.17
CA VAL A 310 4.11 0.62 -7.10
C VAL A 310 4.66 2.04 -7.01
N LEU A 311 5.16 2.40 -5.84
CA LEU A 311 5.87 3.66 -5.59
C LEU A 311 7.37 3.44 -5.78
N VAL A 312 7.99 4.19 -6.68
CA VAL A 312 9.42 4.11 -6.96
C VAL A 312 10.11 5.38 -6.46
N ASN A 313 11.20 5.22 -5.71
CA ASN A 313 12.09 6.30 -5.30
C ASN A 313 13.11 6.57 -6.41
N LEU A 314 13.15 7.81 -6.91
CA LEU A 314 14.08 8.24 -7.96
C LEU A 314 15.43 8.75 -7.41
N GLY A 315 15.73 8.46 -6.14
CA GLY A 315 16.96 8.85 -5.44
C GLY A 315 16.84 10.11 -4.58
N GLN A 316 15.72 10.84 -4.69
CA GLN A 316 15.46 12.08 -3.93
C GLN A 316 14.25 11.94 -2.98
N GLY A 317 13.72 10.74 -2.82
CA GLY A 317 12.56 10.49 -1.97
C GLY A 317 12.91 10.52 -0.49
N GLU A 318 12.19 11.34 0.27
CA GLU A 318 12.26 11.41 1.74
C GLU A 318 11.34 10.36 2.39
N ASN A 319 11.29 10.32 3.72
CA ASN A 319 10.42 9.39 4.46
C ASN A 319 8.94 9.77 4.39
N VAL A 320 8.64 11.07 4.21
CA VAL A 320 7.29 11.62 4.15
C VAL A 320 7.17 12.48 2.90
N GLY A 321 6.00 12.43 2.27
CA GLY A 321 5.67 13.17 1.07
C GLY A 321 5.99 12.41 -0.22
N VAL A 322 5.56 13.00 -1.33
CA VAL A 322 5.64 12.40 -2.67
C VAL A 322 6.82 12.92 -3.51
N LYS A 323 7.59 13.89 -2.97
CA LYS A 323 8.74 14.47 -3.67
C LYS A 323 9.81 13.41 -3.88
N GLY A 324 10.39 13.36 -5.08
CA GLY A 324 11.38 12.34 -5.44
C GLY A 324 10.80 10.95 -5.70
N TYR A 325 9.49 10.76 -5.56
CA TYR A 325 8.79 9.52 -5.89
C TYR A 325 8.06 9.62 -7.22
N ARG A 326 7.79 8.46 -7.82
CA ARG A 326 6.95 8.32 -9.02
C ARG A 326 6.22 6.99 -9.00
N VAL A 327 4.98 6.99 -9.47
CA VAL A 327 4.18 5.76 -9.59
C VAL A 327 4.55 5.03 -10.88
N ALA A 328 4.67 3.71 -10.81
CA ALA A 328 4.89 2.85 -11.96
C ALA A 328 4.02 1.59 -11.90
N GLN A 329 3.66 1.03 -13.04
CA GLN A 329 3.05 -0.30 -13.15
C GLN A 329 4.13 -1.32 -13.48
N ILE A 330 4.21 -2.40 -12.72
CA ILE A 330 5.22 -3.45 -12.97
C ILE A 330 4.69 -4.42 -14.01
N ARG A 331 5.42 -4.62 -15.11
CA ARG A 331 5.09 -5.68 -16.08
C ARG A 331 5.88 -6.95 -15.86
N ALA A 332 7.19 -6.84 -15.66
CA ALA A 332 8.06 -8.00 -15.53
C ALA A 332 9.13 -7.76 -14.47
N VAL A 333 9.49 -8.80 -13.74
CA VAL A 333 10.60 -8.82 -12.79
C VAL A 333 11.52 -9.97 -13.17
N PHE A 334 12.83 -9.74 -13.22
CA PHE A 334 13.80 -10.74 -13.67
C PHE A 334 15.15 -10.56 -12.99
N LEU A 335 16.01 -11.56 -13.15
CA LEU A 335 17.42 -11.51 -12.78
C LEU A 335 18.24 -11.73 -14.05
N LEU A 336 19.35 -11.01 -14.15
CA LEU A 336 20.36 -11.27 -15.18
C LEU A 336 21.21 -12.47 -14.73
N SER A 337 21.60 -13.34 -15.67
CA SER A 337 22.54 -14.41 -15.37
C SER A 337 23.93 -13.83 -15.10
N ASN A 338 24.78 -14.57 -14.38
CA ASN A 338 26.16 -14.16 -14.14
C ASN A 338 26.90 -13.89 -15.47
N ASP A 339 26.75 -14.76 -16.47
CA ASP A 339 27.32 -14.57 -17.81
C ASP A 339 26.83 -13.28 -18.49
N ALA A 340 25.56 -12.91 -18.28
CA ALA A 340 25.02 -11.66 -18.81
C ALA A 340 25.62 -10.45 -18.07
N CYS A 341 25.77 -10.53 -16.74
CA CYS A 341 26.39 -9.49 -15.95
C CYS A 341 27.86 -9.26 -16.31
N GLU A 342 28.64 -10.32 -16.49
CA GLU A 342 30.05 -10.23 -16.92
C GLU A 342 30.22 -9.58 -18.29
N ARG A 343 29.27 -9.83 -19.21
CA ARG A 343 29.29 -9.25 -20.55
C ARG A 343 28.80 -7.80 -20.57
N LEU A 344 27.82 -7.48 -19.72
CA LEU A 344 27.16 -6.20 -19.71
C LEU A 344 27.84 -5.17 -18.82
N PHE A 345 28.49 -5.58 -17.73
CA PHE A 345 29.06 -4.67 -16.74
C PHE A 345 30.56 -4.91 -16.53
N PRO A 346 31.38 -3.84 -16.42
CA PRO A 346 32.84 -3.98 -16.31
C PRO A 346 33.33 -4.75 -15.07
N THR A 347 32.53 -4.75 -14.00
CA THR A 347 32.89 -5.31 -12.69
C THR A 347 32.60 -6.80 -12.53
N GLY A 348 31.87 -7.42 -13.46
CA GLY A 348 31.53 -8.86 -13.44
C GLY A 348 30.55 -9.31 -12.33
N VAL A 349 30.35 -8.50 -11.29
CA VAL A 349 29.41 -8.76 -10.20
C VAL A 349 28.12 -7.98 -10.44
N ASP A 350 26.95 -8.62 -10.26
CA ASP A 350 25.65 -7.96 -10.23
C ASP A 350 25.53 -7.08 -8.97
N PRO A 351 25.62 -5.74 -9.07
CA PRO A 351 25.48 -4.86 -7.93
C PRO A 351 24.00 -4.57 -7.60
N PHE A 352 23.07 -4.91 -8.50
CA PHE A 352 21.70 -4.40 -8.47
C PHE A 352 20.68 -5.43 -7.99
N GLY A 353 21.01 -6.73 -8.14
CA GLY A 353 20.10 -7.81 -7.82
C GLY A 353 18.91 -7.84 -8.81
N PRO A 354 17.71 -8.24 -8.35
CA PRO A 354 16.57 -8.33 -9.26
C PRO A 354 16.21 -6.97 -9.88
N LEU A 355 15.86 -7.00 -11.16
CA LEU A 355 15.42 -5.85 -11.93
C LEU A 355 13.92 -5.95 -12.23
N ALA A 356 13.27 -4.82 -12.40
CA ALA A 356 11.88 -4.72 -12.82
C ALA A 356 11.75 -3.84 -14.07
N TYR A 357 11.02 -4.35 -15.06
CA TYR A 357 10.49 -3.52 -16.15
C TYR A 357 9.19 -2.89 -15.69
N VAL A 358 9.15 -1.56 -15.76
CA VAL A 358 8.03 -0.76 -15.29
C VAL A 358 7.56 0.22 -16.34
N GLU A 359 6.25 0.44 -16.40
CA GLU A 359 5.63 1.52 -17.16
C GLU A 359 5.31 2.69 -16.23
N TRP A 360 5.66 3.91 -16.61
CA TRP A 360 5.55 5.05 -15.72
C TRP A 360 4.21 5.79 -15.82
N PHE A 361 3.77 6.31 -14.68
CA PHE A 361 2.81 7.39 -14.61
C PHE A 361 3.53 8.75 -14.55
N SER A 362 2.81 9.85 -14.66
CA SER A 362 3.37 11.20 -14.58
C SER A 362 4.02 11.44 -13.22
N LYS A 363 4.87 12.47 -13.13
CA LYS A 363 5.35 12.96 -11.85
C LYS A 363 4.16 13.47 -11.02
N PHE A 364 4.28 13.39 -9.70
CA PHE A 364 3.30 14.00 -8.80
C PHE A 364 3.23 15.51 -9.04
N PRO A 365 2.02 16.11 -9.08
CA PRO A 365 1.89 17.56 -9.09
C PRO A 365 2.40 18.14 -7.77
N SER A 366 2.79 19.43 -7.79
CA SER A 366 3.31 20.11 -6.60
C SER A 366 2.29 20.21 -5.46
N THR A 367 1.00 20.23 -5.80
CA THR A 367 -0.10 20.32 -4.84
C THR A 367 -1.15 19.24 -5.12
N PRO A 368 -1.71 18.62 -4.08
CA PRO A 368 -2.82 17.69 -4.25
C PRO A 368 -4.13 18.46 -4.55
N HIS A 369 -5.16 17.73 -4.97
CA HIS A 369 -6.46 18.36 -5.21
C HIS A 369 -7.04 19.00 -3.94
N ARG A 370 -7.65 20.17 -4.06
CA ARG A 370 -8.07 20.99 -2.91
C ARG A 370 -9.03 20.30 -1.94
N ASP A 371 -9.98 19.52 -2.45
CA ASP A 371 -11.11 18.97 -1.67
C ASP A 371 -10.79 17.60 -1.06
N HIS A 372 -10.34 16.63 -1.87
CA HIS A 372 -10.05 15.26 -1.42
C HIS A 372 -8.57 15.02 -1.06
N LYS A 373 -7.69 15.98 -1.33
CA LYS A 373 -6.24 15.92 -1.03
C LYS A 373 -5.50 14.72 -1.64
N MET A 374 -6.00 14.16 -2.75
CA MET A 374 -5.30 13.10 -3.48
C MET A 374 -4.52 13.70 -4.65
N PHE A 375 -3.39 13.08 -5.00
CA PHE A 375 -2.59 13.49 -6.15
C PHE A 375 -3.12 12.82 -7.42
N LYS A 376 -3.24 13.62 -8.49
CA LYS A 376 -3.58 13.12 -9.82
C LYS A 376 -2.31 12.66 -10.54
N VAL A 377 -2.35 11.46 -11.09
CA VAL A 377 -1.29 10.90 -11.95
C VAL A 377 -1.88 10.38 -13.26
N SER A 378 -1.13 10.52 -14.35
CA SER A 378 -1.58 10.11 -15.69
C SER A 378 -0.58 9.15 -16.33
N ARG A 379 -1.01 8.24 -17.20
CA ARG A 379 -0.07 7.38 -17.95
C ARG A 379 0.92 8.21 -18.75
N SER A 380 2.20 7.86 -18.70
CA SER A 380 3.26 8.53 -19.46
C SER A 380 3.48 7.83 -20.80
N PHE A 381 3.64 8.64 -21.85
CA PHE A 381 3.87 8.18 -23.20
C PHE A 381 5.16 8.80 -23.76
N THR A 382 5.81 8.07 -24.66
CA THR A 382 6.91 8.57 -25.49
C THR A 382 6.36 9.49 -26.58
N SER A 383 7.25 10.25 -27.25
CA SER A 383 6.87 11.07 -28.41
C SER A 383 6.26 10.27 -29.56
N ALA A 384 6.58 8.98 -29.65
CA ALA A 384 6.03 8.06 -30.65
C ALA A 384 4.66 7.45 -30.24
N GLY A 385 4.10 7.82 -29.08
CA GLY A 385 2.80 7.33 -28.61
C GLY A 385 2.84 6.00 -27.86
N TYR A 386 4.01 5.35 -27.73
CA TYR A 386 4.17 4.15 -26.91
C TYR A 386 4.26 4.49 -25.42
N ARG A 387 3.90 3.55 -24.55
CA ARG A 387 4.04 3.74 -23.10
C ARG A 387 5.50 3.95 -22.73
N TYR A 388 5.74 4.95 -21.90
CA TYR A 388 7.09 5.24 -21.43
C TYR A 388 7.48 4.25 -20.32
N ALA A 389 8.49 3.43 -20.60
CA ALA A 389 8.93 2.35 -19.75
C ALA A 389 10.44 2.40 -19.49
N SER A 390 10.87 1.79 -18.38
CA SER A 390 12.28 1.63 -18.05
C SER A 390 12.52 0.35 -17.25
N VAL A 391 13.77 -0.10 -17.22
CA VAL A 391 14.24 -1.11 -16.27
C VAL A 391 14.82 -0.40 -15.05
N ILE A 392 14.44 -0.84 -13.86
CA ILE A 392 14.93 -0.30 -12.58
C ILE A 392 15.32 -1.45 -11.62
N PRO A 393 16.26 -1.24 -10.70
CA PRO A 393 16.47 -2.17 -9.58
C PRO A 393 15.24 -2.23 -8.70
N ILE A 394 14.84 -3.43 -8.24
CA ILE A 394 13.69 -3.56 -7.34
C ILE A 394 13.92 -2.85 -6.00
N ALA A 395 15.18 -2.62 -5.63
CA ALA A 395 15.57 -1.86 -4.44
C ALA A 395 15.06 -0.41 -4.44
N ASN A 396 14.74 0.14 -5.61
CA ASN A 396 14.16 1.48 -5.74
C ASN A 396 12.64 1.48 -5.49
N ILE A 397 12.00 0.31 -5.47
CA ILE A 397 10.57 0.17 -5.25
C ILE A 397 10.31 0.13 -3.74
N ARG A 398 9.48 1.04 -3.22
CA ARG A 398 9.21 1.11 -1.78
C ARG A 398 8.03 0.27 -1.33
N ARG A 399 6.97 0.21 -2.14
CA ARG A 399 5.70 -0.43 -1.79
C ARG A 399 4.74 -0.48 -2.97
N THR A 400 3.64 -1.21 -2.84
CA THR A 400 2.49 -1.04 -3.72
C THR A 400 1.76 0.27 -3.46
N VAL A 401 1.11 0.78 -4.50
CA VAL A 401 0.26 1.97 -4.47
C VAL A 401 -1.06 1.61 -5.10
N LYS A 402 -2.16 2.01 -4.47
CA LYS A 402 -3.48 1.87 -5.04
C LYS A 402 -3.88 3.13 -5.80
N LEU A 403 -4.44 2.92 -6.99
CA LEU A 403 -4.92 3.97 -7.87
C LEU A 403 -6.43 3.91 -8.01
N PHE A 404 -7.09 5.05 -7.85
CA PHE A 404 -8.50 5.24 -8.21
C PHE A 404 -8.58 5.73 -9.66
N PRO A 405 -9.20 4.98 -10.57
CA PRO A 405 -9.48 5.47 -11.91
C PRO A 405 -10.37 6.72 -11.82
N ILE A 406 -10.07 7.73 -12.63
CA ILE A 406 -10.95 8.88 -12.80
C ILE A 406 -12.05 8.44 -13.76
N PHE A 407 -13.18 8.04 -13.19
CA PHE A 407 -14.34 7.53 -13.91
C PHE A 407 -15.13 8.65 -14.58
N GLY A 408 -15.04 9.88 -14.03
CA GLY A 408 -16.01 10.92 -14.32
C GLY A 408 -17.38 10.62 -13.70
N PRO A 409 -18.43 11.36 -14.10
CA PRO A 409 -19.77 11.28 -13.48
C PRO A 409 -20.41 9.89 -13.51
N VAL A 410 -20.06 9.07 -14.50
CA VAL A 410 -20.61 7.73 -14.70
C VAL A 410 -19.44 6.80 -15.02
N ALA A 411 -19.26 5.77 -14.18
CA ALA A 411 -18.24 4.76 -14.43
C ALA A 411 -18.56 3.95 -15.70
N PRO A 412 -17.62 3.83 -16.65
CA PRO A 412 -17.80 2.98 -17.83
C PRO A 412 -18.01 1.52 -17.43
N ARG A 413 -19.01 0.86 -18.03
CA ARG A 413 -19.42 -0.51 -17.66
C ARG A 413 -18.50 -1.58 -18.23
N GLU A 414 -17.82 -1.23 -19.31
CA GLU A 414 -16.83 -2.04 -20.00
C GLU A 414 -15.52 -2.17 -19.22
N TRP A 415 -15.26 -1.29 -18.25
CA TRP A 415 -14.04 -1.36 -17.44
C TRP A 415 -14.16 -2.45 -16.37
N THR A 416 -13.25 -3.41 -16.42
CA THR A 416 -13.11 -4.46 -15.41
C THR A 416 -11.97 -4.14 -14.45
N SER A 417 -11.89 -4.88 -13.35
CA SER A 417 -10.72 -4.74 -12.45
C SER A 417 -9.40 -5.11 -13.15
N GLY A 418 -9.45 -6.00 -14.15
CA GLY A 418 -8.26 -6.49 -14.86
C GLY A 418 -7.72 -5.52 -15.92
N ASP A 419 -8.59 -4.77 -16.58
CA ASP A 419 -8.23 -3.88 -17.69
C ASP A 419 -8.18 -2.40 -17.32
N VAL A 420 -8.75 -1.97 -16.18
CA VAL A 420 -8.94 -0.54 -15.92
C VAL A 420 -7.63 0.24 -15.87
N LEU A 421 -6.54 -0.39 -15.45
CA LEU A 421 -5.22 0.23 -15.56
C LEU A 421 -4.89 0.50 -17.01
N GLU A 422 -5.16 -0.43 -17.92
CA GLU A 422 -4.82 -0.37 -19.34
C GLU A 422 -5.63 0.66 -20.12
N VAL A 423 -6.92 0.80 -19.78
CA VAL A 423 -7.89 1.63 -20.52
C VAL A 423 -7.98 3.05 -19.96
N CYS A 424 -7.86 3.21 -18.64
CA CYS A 424 -7.93 4.53 -18.02
C CYS A 424 -6.58 5.24 -18.10
N ASN A 425 -6.61 6.54 -18.43
CA ASN A 425 -5.40 7.35 -18.56
C ASN A 425 -5.07 8.17 -17.31
N ASN A 426 -6.04 8.44 -16.45
CA ASN A 426 -5.91 9.36 -15.33
C ASN A 426 -6.39 8.71 -14.04
N PHE A 427 -5.61 8.87 -12.97
CA PHE A 427 -5.88 8.23 -11.69
C PHE A 427 -5.62 9.19 -10.54
N TYR A 428 -6.30 8.95 -9.42
CA TYR A 428 -5.92 9.50 -8.12
C TYR A 428 -5.14 8.48 -7.31
N VAL A 429 -4.07 8.92 -6.65
CA VAL A 429 -3.29 8.08 -5.72
C VAL A 429 -4.01 8.00 -4.38
N ASP A 430 -4.28 6.78 -3.92
CA ASP A 430 -4.99 6.50 -2.68
C ASP A 430 -4.06 6.63 -1.45
N PRO A 431 -4.31 7.58 -0.52
CA PRO A 431 -3.54 7.67 0.71
C PRO A 431 -4.08 6.73 1.80
N PHE A 432 -5.25 6.09 1.61
CA PHE A 432 -5.94 5.33 2.66
C PHE A 432 -5.74 3.81 2.54
N LEU A 433 -4.74 3.33 1.81
CA LEU A 433 -4.52 1.87 1.69
C LEU A 433 -4.23 1.22 3.06
N ASP A 434 -3.34 1.82 3.84
CA ASP A 434 -2.98 1.43 5.20
C ASP A 434 -2.41 2.65 5.97
N GLU A 435 -2.16 2.48 7.28
CA GLU A 435 -1.63 3.52 8.16
C GLU A 435 -0.31 4.11 7.64
N HIS A 436 0.59 3.26 7.12
CA HIS A 436 1.85 3.73 6.56
C HIS A 436 1.63 4.59 5.33
N THR A 437 0.74 4.19 4.42
CA THR A 437 0.41 4.98 3.22
C THR A 437 -0.09 6.35 3.62
N TYR A 438 -1.01 6.38 4.59
CA TYR A 438 -1.61 7.61 5.08
C TYR A 438 -0.56 8.55 5.69
N PHE A 439 0.35 8.00 6.50
CA PHE A 439 1.45 8.75 7.09
C PHE A 439 2.42 9.30 6.03
N THR A 440 2.77 8.49 5.03
CA THR A 440 3.84 8.85 4.08
C THR A 440 3.40 9.60 2.83
N LEU A 441 2.14 9.49 2.39
CA LEU A 441 1.68 10.05 1.10
C LEU A 441 0.80 11.30 1.22
N ARG A 442 0.57 11.82 2.43
CA ARG A 442 -0.26 13.01 2.61
C ARG A 442 0.48 14.32 2.33
#